data_AF-A0A0P7VRM9-F1
#
_entry.id   AF-A0A0P7VRM9-F1
#
_cell.length_a   1.000
_cell.length_b   1.000
_cell.length_c   1.000
_cell.angle_alpha   90.00
_cell.angle_beta   90.00
_cell.angle_gamma   90.00
#
_symmetry.space_group_name_H-M   'P 1'
#
loop_
_entity.id
_entity.type
_entity.pdbx_description
1 polymer ?
#
loop_
_entity_poly.entity_id
_entity_poly.type
_entity_poly.pdbx_seq_one_letter_code
_entity_poly.pdbx_strand_id
1 'polypeptide(L)' 'MHLARFPRYRLGHFPTPLERLDRLSAELGGPEIWIKRDDCTGLVWAVT' A
#
# COMPACT_ATOMS: atom_id res chain seq x y z
N MET A 1 5.86 21.56 -1.03
CA MET A 1 5.29 21.34 -2.39
C MET A 1 3.76 21.39 -2.32
N HIS A 2 3.08 22.10 -3.24
CA HIS A 2 1.61 22.18 -3.28
C HIS A 2 1.06 21.31 -4.44
N LEU A 3 1.01 19.99 -4.22
CA LEU A 3 0.61 19.01 -5.23
C LEU A 3 -0.91 18.99 -5.49
N ALA A 4 -1.71 19.53 -4.57
CA ALA A 4 -3.17 19.56 -4.67
C ALA A 4 -3.71 20.44 -5.82
N ARG A 5 -2.86 21.30 -6.42
CA ARG A 5 -3.25 22.15 -7.55
C ARG A 5 -3.49 21.40 -8.86
N PHE A 6 -3.01 20.16 -8.97
CA PHE A 6 -3.18 19.36 -10.17
C PHE A 6 -4.42 18.46 -10.04
N PRO A 7 -5.28 18.37 -11.06
CA PRO A 7 -6.44 17.48 -11.01
C PRO A 7 -6.01 16.02 -10.87
N ARG A 8 -6.73 15.25 -10.03
CA ARG A 8 -6.47 13.82 -9.79
C ARG A 8 -7.69 12.99 -10.16
N TYR A 9 -7.52 12.10 -11.13
CA TYR A 9 -8.54 11.11 -11.47
C TYR A 9 -8.37 9.87 -10.60
N ARG A 10 -9.47 9.37 -10.00
CA ARG A 10 -9.45 8.13 -9.21
C ARG A 10 -9.59 6.94 -10.16
N LEU A 11 -8.45 6.34 -10.50
CA LEU A 11 -8.37 5.13 -11.33
C LEU A 11 -8.28 3.84 -10.51
N GLY A 12 -8.52 3.90 -9.19
CA GLY A 12 -8.39 2.76 -8.31
C GLY A 12 -8.86 3.04 -6.89
N HIS A 13 -8.74 2.03 -6.03
CA HIS A 13 -9.06 2.08 -4.62
C HIS A 13 -7.86 2.61 -3.83
N PHE A 14 -8.06 3.75 -3.20
CA PHE A 14 -7.04 4.44 -2.40
C PHE A 14 -7.68 4.98 -1.11
N PRO A 15 -6.92 5.08 0.00
CA PRO A 15 -5.52 4.67 0.16
C PRO A 15 -5.35 3.15 0.18
N THR A 16 -4.19 2.67 -0.25
CA THR A 16 -3.84 1.25 -0.18
C THR A 16 -3.45 0.87 1.26
N PRO A 17 -3.75 -0.37 1.72
CA PRO A 17 -3.41 -0.81 3.07
C PRO A 17 -1.92 -0.74 3.37
N LEU A 18 -1.60 -0.47 4.64
CA LEU A 18 -0.26 -0.64 5.20
C LEU A 18 -0.33 -1.78 6.21
N GLU A 19 0.42 -2.85 5.99
CA GLU A 19 0.38 -4.07 6.79
C GLU A 19 1.73 -4.33 7.46
N ARG A 20 1.72 -4.78 8.71
CA ARG A 20 2.93 -5.21 9.43
C ARG A 20 3.21 -6.68 9.15
N LEU A 21 4.46 -7.02 8.88
CA LEU A 21 4.89 -8.38 8.51
C LEU A 21 5.52 -9.10 9.71
N ASP A 22 4.73 -9.32 10.76
CA ASP A 22 5.19 -9.85 12.06
C ASP A 22 6.01 -11.14 11.92
N ARG A 23 5.53 -12.06 11.07
CA ARG A 23 6.21 -13.35 10.82
C ARG A 23 7.56 -13.17 10.13
N LEU A 24 7.64 -12.26 9.16
CA LEU A 24 8.88 -12.01 8.43
C LEU A 24 9.90 -11.29 9.31
N SER A 25 9.46 -10.30 10.10
CA SER A 25 10.32 -9.65 11.09
C SER A 25 10.88 -10.66 12.10
N ALA A 26 10.05 -11.56 12.61
CA ALA A 26 10.48 -12.60 13.54
C ALA A 26 11.48 -13.57 12.89
N GLU A 27 11.21 -14.04 11.67
CA GLU A 27 12.07 -14.98 10.94
C GLU A 27 13.46 -14.38 10.68
N LEU A 28 13.54 -13.10 10.33
CA LEU A 28 14.80 -12.43 10.04
C LEU A 28 15.55 -11.96 11.30
N GLY A 29 14.95 -12.09 12.49
CA GLY A 29 15.50 -11.54 13.73
C GLY A 29 15.79 -10.03 13.67
N GLY A 30 15.07 -9.33 12.76
CA GLY A 30 15.39 -7.98 12.32
C GLY A 30 14.41 -6.91 12.82
N PRO A 31 14.42 -5.71 12.21
CA PRO A 31 13.51 -4.64 12.60
C PRO A 31 12.04 -4.96 12.27
N GLU A 32 11.12 -4.12 12.73
CA GLU A 32 9.72 -4.16 12.28
C GLU A 32 9.63 -3.86 10.78
N ILE A 33 9.08 -4.81 10.03
CA ILE A 33 8.89 -4.71 8.59
C ILE A 33 7.43 -4.40 8.30
N TRP A 34 7.22 -3.39 7.45
CA TRP A 34 5.91 -2.96 6.99
C TRP A 34 5.87 -2.99 5.46
N ILE A 35 4.71 -3.33 4.91
CA ILE A 35 4.46 -3.30 3.47
C ILE A 35 3.29 -2.39 3.13
N LYS A 36 3.50 -1.50 2.16
CA LYS A 36 2.44 -0.70 1.53
C LYS A 36 1.91 -1.45 0.31
N ARG A 37 0.64 -1.84 0.35
CA ARG A 37 -0.01 -2.74 -0.62
C ARG A 37 -0.41 -2.02 -1.90
N ASP A 38 0.55 -1.48 -2.64
CA ASP A 38 0.29 -0.79 -3.93
C ASP A 38 -0.16 -1.75 -5.04
N ASP A 39 -0.10 -3.07 -4.80
CA ASP A 39 -0.78 -4.10 -5.59
C ASP A 39 -2.31 -4.07 -5.44
N CYS A 40 -2.85 -3.57 -4.32
CA CYS A 40 -4.28 -3.51 -4.03
C CYS A 40 -5.00 -2.28 -4.60
N THR A 41 -4.50 -1.68 -5.68
CA THR A 41 -5.13 -0.49 -6.31
C THR A 41 -6.40 -0.82 -7.10
N GLY A 42 -6.58 -2.08 -7.52
CA GLY A 42 -7.84 -2.60 -8.08
C GLY A 42 -8.20 -2.16 -9.50
N LEU A 43 -7.23 -1.79 -10.35
CA LEU A 43 -7.48 -1.41 -11.75
C LEU A 43 -7.72 -2.61 -12.70
N VAL A 44 -7.07 -3.76 -12.46
CA VAL A 44 -7.18 -4.97 -13.31
C VAL A 44 -7.61 -6.21 -12.50
N TRP A 45 -7.19 -6.31 -11.24
CA TRP A 45 -7.51 -7.41 -10.33
C TRP A 45 -7.92 -6.83 -8.98
N ALA A 46 -9.18 -6.41 -8.86
CA ALA A 46 -9.73 -6.13 -7.54
C ALA A 46 -10.26 -7.44 -6.97
N VAL A 47 -9.54 -8.04 -6.02
CA VAL A 47 -10.18 -8.91 -5.02
C VAL A 47 -10.99 -7.97 -4.13
N THR A 48 -12.26 -7.78 -4.46
CA THR A 48 -13.28 -7.43 -3.46
C THR A 48 -13.60 -8.65 -2.61
#